data_AF-A0A100VPH9-F1
#
_entry.id   AF-A0A100VPH9-F1
#
_cell.length_a   1.000
_cell.length_b   1.000
_cell.length_c   1.000
_cell.angle_alpha   90.00
_cell.angle_beta   90.00
_cell.angle_gamma   90.00
#
_symmetry.space_group_name_H-M   'P 1'
#
loop_
_entity.id
_entity.type
_entity.pdbx_description
1 polymer ?
#
loop_
_entity_poly.entity_id
_entity_poly.type
_entity_poly.pdbx_seq_one_letter_code
_entity_poly.pdbx_strand_id
1 'polypeptide(L)' 'MDYIRNYLITFAGNFAFSYYIFEEGTFAQPLMFATFMLLLIMTIDYMKSRNKYTLD' A
#
# COMPACT_ATOMS: atom_id res chain seq x y z
N MET A 1 -8.45 -3.32 16.14
CA MET A 1 -9.20 -2.51 15.16
C MET A 1 -8.19 -1.93 14.18
N ASP A 2 -8.52 -1.89 12.88
CA ASP A 2 -7.93 -0.99 11.86
C ASP A 2 -6.76 -1.43 10.96
N TYR A 3 -6.31 -2.69 10.88
CA TYR A 3 -5.34 -3.07 9.82
C TYR A 3 -5.91 -2.81 8.41
N ILE A 4 -7.17 -3.21 8.19
CA ILE A 4 -7.89 -2.97 6.94
C ILE A 4 -8.11 -1.46 6.71
N ARG A 5 -8.41 -0.68 7.76
CA ARG A 5 -8.59 0.78 7.67
C ARG A 5 -7.27 1.47 7.31
N ASN A 6 -6.15 1.06 7.91
CA ASN A 6 -4.83 1.58 7.56
C ASN A 6 -4.47 1.26 6.12
N TYR A 7 -4.68 0.02 5.68
CA TYR A 7 -4.44 -0.37 4.28
C TYR A 7 -5.30 0.44 3.30
N LEU A 8 -6.57 0.71 3.62
CA LEU A 8 -7.44 1.57 2.82
C LEU A 8 -6.95 3.03 2.76
N ILE A 9 -6.55 3.60 3.90
CA ILE A 9 -6.02 4.97 3.97
C ILE A 9 -4.71 5.07 3.17
N THR A 10 -3.81 4.11 3.34
CA THR A 10 -2.55 4.03 2.60
C THR A 10 -2.79 3.86 1.10
N PHE A 11 -3.74 3.01 0.70
CA PHE A 11 -4.11 2.85 -0.70
C PHE A 11 -4.66 4.15 -1.29
N ALA A 12 -5.62 4.79 -0.61
CA ALA A 12 -6.21 6.05 -1.05
C ALA A 12 -5.16 7.17 -1.16
N GLY A 13 -4.24 7.27 -0.20
CA GLY A 13 -3.13 8.23 -0.24
C GLY A 13 -2.17 7.97 -1.40
N ASN A 14 -1.79 6.71 -1.64
CA ASN A 14 -0.93 6.35 -2.78
C ASN A 14 -1.62 6.60 -4.12
N PHE A 15 -2.93 6.34 -4.21
CA PHE A 15 -3.72 6.59 -5.42
C PHE A 15 -3.87 8.08 -5.72
N ALA A 16 -4.19 8.89 -4.71
CA ALA A 16 -4.27 10.34 -4.88
C ALA A 16 -2.92 10.92 -5.30
N PHE A 17 -1.84 10.52 -4.64
CA PHE A 17 -0.49 10.97 -4.96
C PHE A 17 -0.04 10.53 -6.36
N SER A 18 -0.28 9.28 -6.74
CA SER A 18 0.08 8.78 -8.07
C SER A 18 -0.76 9.43 -9.18
N TYR A 19 -2.01 9.78 -8.91
CA TYR A 19 -2.84 10.54 -9.86
C TYR A 19 -2.21 11.91 -10.21
N TYR A 20 -1.61 12.59 -9.22
CA TYR A 20 -0.86 13.84 -9.46
C TYR A 20 0.48 13.63 -10.15
N ILE A 21 1.14 12.49 -9.95
CA ILE A 21 2.45 12.22 -10.59
C ILE A 21 2.29 11.88 -12.06
N PHE A 22 1.33 11.01 -12.37
CA PHE A 22 1.25 10.45 -13.72
C PHE A 22 0.66 11.46 -14.71
N GLU A 23 -0.17 12.43 -14.30
CA GLU A 23 -0.79 13.50 -15.14
C GLU A 23 -1.42 13.02 -16.48
N GLU A 24 -1.47 11.72 -16.75
CA GLU A 24 -1.84 11.13 -18.03
C GLU A 24 -3.36 11.17 -18.30
N GLY A 25 -4.15 11.78 -17.40
CA GLY A 25 -5.61 11.85 -17.51
C GLY A 25 -6.33 10.50 -17.37
N THR A 26 -5.59 9.39 -17.21
CA THR A 26 -6.14 8.04 -17.05
C THR A 26 -5.94 7.50 -15.63
N PHE A 27 -6.94 6.78 -15.11
CA PHE A 27 -6.89 6.22 -13.75
C PHE A 27 -6.12 4.89 -13.67
N ALA A 28 -5.81 4.26 -14.81
CA ALA A 28 -5.26 2.91 -14.84
C ALA A 28 -3.85 2.82 -14.22
N GLN A 29 -2.97 3.74 -14.58
CA GLN A 29 -1.60 3.80 -14.04
C GLN A 29 -1.56 4.14 -12.54
N PRO A 30 -2.25 5.21 -12.06
CA PRO A 30 -2.37 5.49 -10.64
C PRO A 30 -2.91 4.31 -9.82
N LEU A 31 -3.93 3.62 -10.34
CA LEU A 31 -4.56 2.47 -9.70
C LEU A 31 -3.60 1.29 -9.62
N MET A 32 -2.90 0.99 -10.70
CA MET A 32 -1.91 -0.08 -10.74
C MET A 32 -0.77 0.19 -9.75
N PHE A 33 -0.24 1.42 -9.74
CA PHE A 33 0.80 1.83 -8.80
C PHE A 33 0.34 1.71 -7.34
N ALA A 34 -0.82 2.27 -6.99
CA ALA A 34 -1.35 2.20 -5.63
C ALA A 34 -1.61 0.76 -5.17
N THR A 35 -2.05 -0.11 -6.08
CA THR A 35 -2.26 -1.54 -5.80
C THR A 35 -0.94 -2.26 -5.55
N PHE A 36 0.09 -2.01 -6.36
CA PHE A 36 1.42 -2.59 -6.13
C PHE A 36 2.02 -2.14 -4.78
N MET A 37 1.90 -0.85 -4.44
CA MET A 37 2.37 -0.33 -3.15
C MET A 37 1.63 -0.96 -1.97
N LEU A 38 0.32 -1.16 -2.10
CA LEU A 38 -0.48 -1.84 -1.08
C LEU A 38 -0.01 -3.29 -0.86
N LEU A 39 0.17 -4.06 -1.94
CA LEU A 39 0.67 -5.44 -1.87
C LEU A 39 2.07 -5.51 -1.25
N LEU A 40 2.94 -4.56 -1.58
CA LEU A 40 4.28 -4.48 -1.01
C LEU A 40 4.26 -4.25 0.50
N ILE A 41 3.43 -3.31 0.97
CA ILE A 41 3.28 -3.03 2.40
C ILE A 41 2.68 -4.24 3.13
N MET A 42 1.65 -4.87 2.58
CA MET A 42 1.08 -6.10 3.15
C MET A 42 2.10 -7.23 3.21
N THR A 43 2.95 -7.37 2.19
CA THR A 43 4.01 -8.39 2.16
C THR A 43 5.08 -8.10 3.21
N ILE A 44 5.49 -6.85 3.37
CA ILE A 44 6.43 -6.45 4.43
C ILE A 44 5.84 -6.71 5.81
N ASP A 45 4.58 -6.35 6.04
CA ASP A 45 3.90 -6.59 7.32
C ASP A 45 3.74 -8.09 7.59
N TYR A 46 3.43 -8.89 6.56
CA TYR A 46 3.39 -10.35 6.66
C TYR A 46 4.76 -10.94 7.02
N MET A 47 5.82 -10.52 6.33
CA MET A 47 7.19 -10.93 6.63
C MET A 47 7.60 -10.52 8.04
N LYS A 48 7.32 -9.28 8.44
CA LYS A 48 7.60 -8.75 9.79
C LYS A 48 6.82 -9.51 10.87
N SER A 49 5.58 -9.89 10.59
CA SER A 49 4.77 -10.73 11.49
C SER A 49 5.37 -12.13 11.67
N ARG A 50 5.97 -12.69 10.60
CA ARG A 50 6.62 -14.01 10.61
C ARG A 50 8.04 -13.98 11.18
N ASN A 51 8.72 -12.84 11.11
CA ASN A 51 10.05 -12.62 11.64
C ASN A 51 10.05 -12.13 13.10
N LYS A 52 8.88 -12.18 13.78
CA LYS A 52 8.79 -12.12 15.24
C LYS A 52 9.34 -13.42 15.84
N TYR A 53 10.62 -13.70 15.63
CA TYR A 53 11.38 -14.45 16.60
C TYR A 53 11.57 -13.51 17.78
N THR A 54 10.96 -13.86 18.90
CA THR A 54 11.25 -13.27 20.20
C THR A 54 12.76 -13.36 20.40
N LEU A 55 13.43 -12.20 20.38
CA LEU A 55 14.67 -12.02 21.11
C LEU A 55 14.26 -12.06 22.60
N ASP A 56 13.98 -13.26 23.10
CA ASP A 56 14.11 -13.55 24.53
C ASP A 56 15.61 -13.70 24.84
#